data_AF-A0A8B4H7U2-F1
#
_entry.id   AF-A0A8B4H7U2-F1
#
_cell.length_a   1.000
_cell.length_b   1.000
_cell.length_c   1.000
_cell.angle_alpha   90.00
_cell.angle_beta   90.00
_cell.angle_gamma   90.00
#
_symmetry.space_group_name_H-M   'P 1'
#
loop_
_entity.id
_entity.type
_entity.pdbx_description
1 polymer ?
#
loop_
_entity_poly.entity_id
_entity_poly.type
_entity_poly.pdbx_seq_one_letter_code
_entity_poly.pdbx_strand_id
1 'polypeptide(L)'
;MVGTLGPARAGKLGVYVGSPDPQLRELAAGIVSPWADPSRLKLVDSQPKAAIGKLLANLALAISAEGMKEALLFGDATGLTAAETLDLLDSIGLSFMANLKRDFVLGDRSTDPGDFTVDALCKDSKLMLDTAGQVLPGIQAAVESFTIQQDHGRGDHDFSAILVHRSE
;
A
#
# COMPACT_ATOMS: atom_id res chain seq x y z
N MET A 1 -6.85 -4.50 -3.70
CA MET A 1 -5.45 -4.43 -3.23
C MET A 1 -4.69 -5.70 -3.59
N VAL A 2 -3.36 -5.65 -3.73
CA VAL A 2 -2.52 -6.83 -4.00
C VAL A 2 -1.89 -7.29 -2.69
N GLY A 3 -2.31 -8.42 -2.13
CA GLY A 3 -1.67 -9.02 -0.96
C GLY A 3 -2.16 -8.54 0.40
N THR A 4 -3.48 -8.46 0.61
CA THR A 4 -4.07 -8.28 1.95
C THR A 4 -4.99 -9.43 2.31
N LEU A 5 -5.17 -9.68 3.61
CA LEU A 5 -5.85 -10.88 4.13
C LEU A 5 -7.31 -10.99 3.65
N GLY A 6 -8.07 -9.89 3.67
CA GLY A 6 -9.48 -9.89 3.23
C GLY A 6 -9.66 -10.36 1.78
N PRO A 7 -9.06 -9.67 0.79
CA PRO A 7 -9.06 -10.10 -0.61
C PRO A 7 -8.48 -11.50 -0.84
N ALA A 8 -7.48 -11.93 -0.08
CA ALA A 8 -6.94 -13.30 -0.17
C ALA A 8 -8.00 -14.35 0.19
N ARG A 9 -8.69 -14.17 1.31
CA ARG A 9 -9.77 -15.07 1.77
C ARG A 9 -10.96 -15.06 0.82
N ALA A 10 -11.24 -13.94 0.18
CA ALA A 10 -12.36 -13.77 -0.74
C ALA A 10 -12.09 -14.22 -2.19
N GLY A 11 -10.88 -14.70 -2.51
CA GLY A 11 -10.50 -15.02 -3.89
C GLY A 11 -10.47 -13.81 -4.81
N LYS A 12 -10.13 -12.63 -4.27
CA LYS A 12 -10.14 -11.33 -4.98
C LYS A 12 -8.76 -10.67 -5.05
N LEU A 13 -7.69 -11.47 -5.03
CA LEU A 13 -6.34 -10.93 -5.16
C LEU A 13 -6.13 -10.34 -6.55
N GLY A 14 -5.39 -9.23 -6.61
CA GLY A 14 -4.69 -8.91 -7.85
C GLY A 14 -3.46 -9.79 -7.93
N VAL A 15 -3.23 -10.44 -9.06
CA VAL A 15 -2.12 -11.40 -9.23
C VAL A 15 -1.43 -11.11 -10.55
N TYR A 16 -0.10 -11.04 -10.51
CA TYR A 16 0.73 -10.91 -11.70
C TYR A 16 1.51 -12.21 -11.91
N VAL A 17 1.38 -12.81 -13.09
CA VAL A 17 2.08 -14.03 -13.48
C VAL A 17 3.04 -13.70 -14.62
N GLY A 18 4.34 -13.94 -14.42
CA GLY A 18 5.39 -13.57 -15.37
C GLY A 18 6.21 -14.76 -15.82
N SER A 19 6.33 -14.98 -17.13
CA SER A 19 7.23 -15.97 -17.72
C SER A 19 7.47 -15.66 -19.21
N PRO A 20 8.69 -15.82 -19.73
CA PRO A 20 8.96 -15.77 -21.17
C PRO A 20 8.39 -16.97 -21.92
N ASP A 21 8.20 -18.09 -21.23
CA ASP A 21 7.49 -19.26 -21.78
C ASP A 21 5.97 -19.06 -21.59
N PRO A 22 5.20 -18.96 -22.70
CA PRO A 22 3.75 -18.75 -22.63
C PRO A 22 3.01 -19.95 -22.05
N GLN A 23 3.48 -21.19 -22.24
CA GLN A 23 2.81 -22.38 -21.69
C GLN A 23 2.96 -22.43 -20.17
N LEU A 24 4.16 -22.15 -19.65
CA LEU A 24 4.39 -22.04 -18.21
C LEU A 24 3.59 -20.89 -17.60
N ARG A 25 3.44 -19.77 -18.33
CA ARG A 25 2.64 -18.62 -17.89
C ARG A 25 1.16 -18.98 -17.72
N GLU A 26 0.58 -19.67 -18.70
CA GLU A 26 -0.81 -20.13 -18.64
C GLU A 26 -1.01 -21.18 -17.53
N LEU A 27 -0.06 -22.13 -17.39
CA LEU A 27 -0.10 -23.12 -16.31
C LEU A 27 -0.11 -22.46 -14.93
N ALA A 28 0.81 -21.51 -14.70
CA ALA A 28 0.87 -20.77 -13.45
C ALA A 28 -0.39 -19.92 -13.21
N ALA A 29 -0.95 -19.31 -14.26
CA ALA A 29 -2.23 -18.59 -14.18
C ALA A 29 -3.38 -19.50 -13.73
N GLY A 30 -3.45 -20.73 -14.26
CA GLY A 30 -4.42 -21.73 -13.84
C GLY A 30 -4.29 -22.07 -12.35
N ILE A 31 -3.07 -22.27 -11.86
CA ILE A 31 -2.80 -22.58 -10.45
C ILE A 31 -3.27 -21.45 -9.52
N VAL A 32 -2.98 -20.19 -9.83
CA VAL A 32 -3.31 -19.05 -8.95
C VAL A 32 -4.75 -18.57 -9.08
N SER A 33 -5.47 -19.00 -10.12
CA SER A 33 -6.84 -18.54 -10.42
C SER A 33 -7.85 -18.66 -9.27
N PRO A 34 -7.82 -19.69 -8.39
CA PRO A 34 -8.80 -19.79 -7.30
C PRO A 34 -8.70 -18.65 -6.28
N TRP A 35 -7.56 -17.97 -6.20
CA TRP A 35 -7.34 -16.85 -5.27
C TRP A 35 -7.38 -15.47 -5.96
N ALA A 36 -7.40 -15.45 -7.29
CA ALA A 36 -7.31 -14.24 -8.08
C ALA A 36 -8.68 -13.73 -8.49
N ASP A 37 -8.87 -12.42 -8.43
CA ASP A 37 -9.95 -11.77 -9.17
C ASP A 37 -9.64 -11.88 -10.67
N PRO A 38 -10.53 -12.48 -11.50
CA PRO A 38 -10.27 -12.67 -12.93
C PRO A 38 -9.95 -11.38 -13.67
N SER A 39 -10.55 -10.25 -13.26
CA SER A 39 -10.29 -8.94 -13.88
C SER A 39 -8.90 -8.38 -13.51
N ARG A 40 -8.29 -8.89 -12.44
CA ARG A 40 -7.02 -8.44 -11.85
C ARG A 40 -5.92 -9.51 -11.89
N LEU A 41 -6.17 -10.65 -12.53
CA LEU A 41 -5.14 -11.60 -12.95
C LEU A 41 -4.48 -11.09 -14.24
N LYS A 42 -3.19 -10.78 -14.19
CA LYS A 42 -2.43 -10.22 -15.32
C LYS A 42 -1.26 -11.12 -15.66
N LEU A 43 -1.21 -11.57 -16.91
CA LEU A 43 -0.12 -12.36 -17.47
C LEU A 43 0.84 -11.44 -18.20
N VAL A 44 2.13 -11.52 -17.88
CA VAL A 44 3.20 -10.71 -18.49
C VAL A 44 4.32 -11.61 -19.00
N ASP A 45 5.09 -11.14 -19.97
CA ASP A 45 6.09 -11.92 -20.72
C ASP A 45 7.41 -12.19 -19.98
N SER A 46 7.53 -11.81 -18.72
CA SER A 46 8.75 -12.03 -17.95
C SER A 46 8.51 -11.95 -16.45
N GLN A 47 9.29 -12.70 -15.68
CA GLN A 47 9.25 -12.69 -14.22
C GLN A 47 9.52 -11.28 -13.66
N PRO A 48 10.53 -10.51 -14.15
CA PRO A 48 10.78 -9.16 -13.65
C PRO A 48 9.59 -8.21 -13.86
N LYS A 49 8.87 -8.28 -14.99
CA LYS A 49 7.68 -7.43 -15.20
C LYS A 49 6.56 -7.73 -14.19
N ALA A 50 6.39 -9.00 -13.79
CA ALA A 50 5.40 -9.36 -12.78
C ALA A 50 5.78 -8.79 -11.40
N ALA A 51 7.06 -8.88 -11.03
CA ALA A 51 7.58 -8.27 -9.80
C ALA A 51 7.42 -6.75 -9.80
N ILE A 52 7.77 -6.09 -10.91
CA ILE A 52 7.57 -4.63 -11.08
C ILE A 52 6.09 -4.26 -10.96
N GLY A 53 5.17 -5.06 -11.53
CA GLY A 53 3.73 -4.84 -11.37
C GLY A 53 3.27 -4.78 -9.91
N LYS A 54 3.80 -5.67 -9.06
CA LYS A 54 3.57 -5.64 -7.60
C LYS A 54 4.15 -4.37 -6.97
N LEU A 55 5.38 -4.00 -7.32
CA LEU A 55 6.01 -2.79 -6.80
C LEU A 55 5.27 -1.52 -7.24
N LEU A 56 4.78 -1.43 -8.47
CA LEU A 56 3.96 -0.29 -8.92
C LEU A 56 2.67 -0.16 -8.12
N ALA A 57 2.00 -1.27 -7.80
CA ALA A 57 0.81 -1.24 -6.96
C ALA A 57 1.12 -0.74 -5.54
N ASN A 58 2.27 -1.14 -4.97
CA ASN A 58 2.67 -0.72 -3.64
C ASN A 58 3.29 0.68 -3.61
N LEU A 59 3.90 1.16 -4.70
CA LEU A 59 4.34 2.54 -4.88
C LEU A 59 3.15 3.49 -4.75
N ALA A 60 2.04 3.18 -5.44
CA ALA A 60 0.83 3.97 -5.34
C ALA A 60 0.27 4.01 -3.91
N LEU A 61 0.31 2.89 -3.18
CA LEU A 61 -0.10 2.84 -1.77
C LEU A 61 0.82 3.68 -0.88
N ALA A 62 2.14 3.52 -0.99
CA ALA A 62 3.11 4.25 -0.18
C ALA A 62 3.00 5.77 -0.38
N ILE A 63 2.99 6.23 -1.64
CA ILE A 63 2.89 7.67 -1.96
C ILE A 63 1.54 8.24 -1.50
N SER A 64 0.44 7.51 -1.71
CA SER A 64 -0.87 8.02 -1.30
C SER A 64 -1.02 8.06 0.23
N ALA A 65 -0.39 7.13 0.95
CA ALA A 65 -0.36 7.13 2.40
C ALA A 65 0.48 8.29 2.95
N GLU A 66 1.66 8.55 2.37
CA GLU A 66 2.48 9.71 2.74
C GLU A 66 1.76 11.03 2.42
N GLY A 67 1.18 11.16 1.23
CA GLY A 67 0.40 12.36 0.88
C GLY A 67 -0.81 12.57 1.80
N MET A 68 -1.45 11.49 2.25
CA MET A 68 -2.53 11.57 3.24
C MET A 68 -2.02 11.96 4.64
N LYS A 69 -0.85 11.46 5.06
CA LYS A 69 -0.18 11.87 6.30
C LYS A 69 0.09 13.37 6.28
N GLU A 70 0.69 13.88 5.21
CA GLU A 70 0.96 15.32 5.04
C GLU A 70 -0.32 16.16 5.03
N ALA A 71 -1.38 15.68 4.36
CA ALA A 71 -2.67 16.37 4.37
C ALA A 71 -3.27 16.46 5.80
N LEU A 72 -3.18 15.39 6.59
CA LEU A 72 -3.63 15.39 7.99
C LEU A 72 -2.79 16.33 8.86
N LEU A 73 -1.47 16.33 8.70
CA LEU A 73 -0.57 17.26 9.41
C LEU A 73 -0.85 18.72 9.04
N PHE A 74 -1.10 19.01 7.76
CA PHE A 74 -1.49 20.34 7.30
C PHE A 74 -2.86 20.76 7.84
N GLY A 75 -3.83 19.85 7.85
CA GLY A 75 -5.14 20.06 8.48
C GLY A 75 -4.99 20.43 9.95
N ASP A 76 -4.27 19.62 10.72
CA ASP A 76 -3.99 19.86 12.14
C ASP A 76 -3.32 21.23 12.35
N ALA A 77 -2.31 21.57 11.53
CA ALA A 77 -1.59 22.85 11.60
C ALA A 77 -2.45 24.08 11.23
N THR A 78 -3.54 23.88 10.48
CA THR A 78 -4.47 24.93 10.07
C THR A 78 -5.75 24.97 10.90
N GLY A 79 -5.84 24.12 11.93
CA GLY A 79 -6.96 24.08 12.87
C GLY A 79 -8.13 23.20 12.42
N LEU A 80 -7.97 22.39 11.37
CA LEU A 80 -8.94 21.37 11.00
C LEU A 80 -8.78 20.13 11.88
N THR A 81 -9.89 19.47 12.16
CA THR A 81 -9.88 18.12 12.69
C THR A 81 -9.51 17.11 11.60
N ALA A 82 -9.10 15.91 12.01
CA ALA A 82 -8.87 14.81 11.09
C ALA A 82 -10.12 14.50 10.25
N ALA A 83 -11.32 14.49 10.84
CA ALA A 83 -12.56 14.22 10.13
C ALA A 83 -12.84 15.26 9.03
N GLU A 84 -12.72 16.56 9.36
CA GLU A 84 -12.89 17.64 8.38
C GLU A 84 -11.86 17.54 7.25
N THR A 85 -10.60 17.22 7.58
CA THR A 85 -9.56 17.01 6.58
C THR A 85 -9.91 15.86 5.63
N LEU A 86 -10.36 14.72 6.16
CA LEU A 86 -10.77 13.57 5.34
C LEU A 86 -11.97 13.89 4.45
N ASP A 87 -12.93 14.65 4.96
CA ASP A 87 -14.12 15.06 4.20
C ASP A 87 -13.74 16.02 3.06
N LEU A 88 -12.76 16.90 3.26
CA LEU A 88 -12.23 17.78 2.20
C LEU A 88 -11.38 17.04 1.16
N LEU A 89 -10.80 15.89 1.52
CA LEU A 89 -10.12 15.00 0.56
C LEU A 89 -11.10 14.16 -0.26
N ASP A 90 -12.40 14.20 0.06
CA ASP A 90 -13.40 13.47 -0.71
C ASP A 90 -13.44 13.97 -2.15
N SER A 91 -13.67 13.06 -3.09
CA SER A 91 -13.73 13.34 -4.54
C SER A 91 -12.45 13.88 -5.21
N ILE A 92 -11.29 13.94 -4.52
CA ILE A 92 -9.99 14.27 -5.13
C ILE A 92 -9.01 13.08 -5.11
N GLY A 93 -7.80 13.26 -5.62
CA GLY A 93 -6.83 12.17 -5.85
C GLY A 93 -6.51 11.29 -4.63
N LEU A 94 -6.61 11.83 -3.42
CA LEU A 94 -6.38 11.09 -2.17
C LEU A 94 -7.63 10.38 -1.61
N SER A 95 -8.81 10.60 -2.20
CA SER A 95 -10.08 10.02 -1.73
C SER A 95 -10.03 8.50 -1.56
N PHE A 96 -9.35 7.78 -2.46
CA PHE A 96 -9.18 6.33 -2.34
C PHE A 96 -8.47 5.95 -1.03
N MET A 97 -7.35 6.61 -0.70
CA MET A 97 -6.60 6.32 0.51
C MET A 97 -7.35 6.80 1.75
N ALA A 98 -7.95 7.99 1.69
CA ALA A 98 -8.78 8.54 2.75
C ALA A 98 -9.91 7.58 3.13
N ASN A 99 -10.67 7.09 2.15
CA ASN A 99 -11.76 6.14 2.36
C ASN A 99 -11.25 4.77 2.84
N LEU A 100 -10.10 4.30 2.33
CA LEU A 100 -9.51 3.03 2.75
C LEU A 100 -9.07 3.05 4.22
N LYS A 101 -8.61 4.20 4.72
CA LYS A 101 -7.96 4.33 6.04
C LYS A 101 -8.75 5.14 7.07
N ARG A 102 -9.93 5.64 6.71
CA ARG A 102 -10.78 6.49 7.54
C ARG A 102 -10.98 5.95 8.95
N ASP A 103 -11.42 4.71 9.08
CA ASP A 103 -11.74 4.10 10.37
C ASP A 103 -10.51 4.04 11.31
N PHE A 104 -9.30 3.88 10.77
CA PHE A 104 -8.09 3.94 11.58
C PHE A 104 -7.81 5.36 12.08
N VAL A 105 -7.94 6.35 11.18
CA VAL A 105 -7.67 7.77 11.49
C VAL A 105 -8.69 8.33 12.49
N LEU A 106 -9.95 7.91 12.39
CA LEU A 106 -11.02 8.32 13.30
C LEU A 106 -11.03 7.54 14.63
N GLY A 107 -10.21 6.50 14.76
CA GLY A 107 -10.13 5.68 15.97
C GLY A 107 -11.20 4.59 16.08
N ASP A 108 -12.01 4.39 15.03
CA ASP A 108 -13.01 3.32 14.94
C ASP A 108 -12.37 1.93 14.73
N ARG A 109 -11.10 1.89 14.33
CA ARG A 109 -10.34 0.66 14.09
C ARG A 109 -8.89 0.74 14.61
N SER A 110 -8.47 -0.30 15.34
CA SER A 110 -7.07 -0.48 15.77
C SER A 110 -6.13 -0.80 14.60
N THR A 111 -4.90 -0.28 14.63
CA THR A 111 -3.82 -0.65 13.70
C THR A 111 -3.18 -2.00 14.04
N ASP A 112 -3.42 -2.53 15.24
CA ASP A 112 -2.96 -3.85 15.70
C ASP A 112 -4.15 -4.83 15.83
N PRO A 113 -4.11 -6.02 15.18
CA PRO A 113 -3.07 -6.49 14.26
C PRO A 113 -3.19 -5.91 12.84
N GLY A 114 -2.07 -5.86 12.12
CA GLY A 114 -2.03 -5.36 10.76
C GLY A 114 -2.57 -6.32 9.69
N ASP A 115 -3.47 -5.82 8.83
CA ASP A 115 -3.87 -6.54 7.60
C ASP A 115 -2.82 -6.45 6.49
N PHE A 116 -2.14 -5.30 6.43
CA PHE A 116 -0.95 -5.08 5.60
C PHE A 116 0.03 -4.21 6.36
N THR A 117 1.13 -4.83 6.79
CA THR A 117 1.95 -4.28 7.86
C THR A 117 2.89 -3.16 7.40
N VAL A 118 3.33 -2.34 8.36
CA VAL A 118 4.40 -1.35 8.17
C VAL A 118 5.64 -2.03 7.59
N ASP A 119 6.07 -3.16 8.16
CA ASP A 119 7.25 -3.90 7.69
C ASP A 119 7.12 -4.33 6.23
N ALA A 120 5.95 -4.83 5.84
CA ALA A 120 5.75 -5.33 4.50
C ALA A 120 5.78 -4.20 3.45
N LEU A 121 5.16 -3.05 3.73
CA LEU A 121 5.15 -1.91 2.81
C LEU A 121 6.47 -1.13 2.84
N CYS A 122 7.14 -1.04 3.98
CA CYS A 122 8.49 -0.48 4.11
C CYS A 122 9.50 -1.28 3.29
N LYS A 123 9.49 -2.61 3.42
CA LYS A 123 10.35 -3.52 2.65
C LYS A 123 10.13 -3.38 1.14
N ASP A 124 8.88 -3.34 0.69
CA ASP A 124 8.59 -3.14 -0.75
C ASP A 124 9.03 -1.75 -1.23
N SER A 125 8.87 -0.70 -0.41
CA SER A 125 9.32 0.66 -0.73
C SER A 125 10.85 0.76 -0.82
N LYS A 126 11.59 0.12 0.10
CA LYS A 126 13.06 0.00 0.05
C LYS A 126 13.51 -0.74 -1.22
N LEU A 127 12.83 -1.84 -1.56
CA LEU A 127 13.10 -2.58 -2.79
C LEU A 127 12.86 -1.72 -4.06
N MET A 128 11.87 -0.82 -4.07
CA MET A 128 11.67 0.13 -5.17
C MET A 128 12.85 1.08 -5.34
N LEU A 129 13.35 1.65 -4.23
CA LEU A 129 14.51 2.55 -4.25
C LEU A 129 15.76 1.84 -4.79
N ASP A 130 16.02 0.64 -4.29
CA ASP A 130 17.17 -0.17 -4.71
C ASP A 130 17.08 -0.55 -6.19
N THR A 131 15.87 -0.85 -6.68
CA THR A 131 15.64 -1.28 -8.07
C THR A 131 15.69 -0.12 -9.06
N ALA A 132 15.20 1.07 -8.68
CA ALA A 132 14.99 2.17 -9.61
C ALA A 132 16.30 2.76 -10.16
N GLY A 133 17.41 2.67 -9.42
CA GLY A 133 18.69 3.26 -9.82
C GLY A 133 18.66 4.79 -9.95
N GLN A 134 17.60 5.44 -9.46
CA GLN A 134 17.39 6.89 -9.46
C GLN A 134 16.59 7.32 -8.24
N VAL A 135 16.59 8.62 -7.96
CA VAL A 135 15.88 9.20 -6.81
C VAL A 135 14.37 9.14 -7.03
N LEU A 136 13.65 8.59 -6.05
CA LEU A 136 12.19 8.61 -5.96
C LEU A 136 11.79 9.34 -4.67
N PRO A 137 11.69 10.69 -4.69
CA PRO A 137 11.60 11.48 -3.45
C PRO A 137 10.35 11.16 -2.62
N GLY A 138 9.20 10.96 -3.27
CA GLY A 138 7.97 10.58 -2.56
C GLY A 138 8.07 9.21 -1.87
N ILE A 139 8.84 8.27 -2.42
CA ILE A 139 9.09 6.98 -1.77
C ILE A 139 10.10 7.11 -0.65
N GLN A 140 11.11 7.98 -0.76
CA GLN A 140 12.04 8.26 0.32
C GLN A 140 11.31 8.80 1.56
N ALA A 141 10.42 9.78 1.38
CA ALA A 141 9.59 10.31 2.46
C ALA A 141 8.73 9.22 3.11
N ALA A 142 8.05 8.38 2.30
CA ALA A 142 7.27 7.27 2.82
C ALA A 142 8.12 6.26 3.62
N VAL A 143 9.33 5.94 3.15
CA VAL A 143 10.27 5.05 3.86
C VAL A 143 10.68 5.62 5.20
N GLU A 144 10.91 6.93 5.30
CA GLU A 144 11.21 7.61 6.56
C GLU A 144 10.04 7.47 7.55
N SER A 145 8.81 7.79 7.10
CA SER A 145 7.59 7.59 7.90
C SER A 145 7.42 6.16 8.39
N PHE A 146 7.65 5.17 7.52
CA PHE A 146 7.56 3.76 7.93
C PHE A 146 8.67 3.39 8.93
N THR A 147 9.90 3.87 8.72
CA THR A 147 11.04 3.56 9.60
C THR A 147 10.81 4.09 11.01
N ILE A 148 10.26 5.30 11.17
CA ILE A 148 9.87 5.85 12.48
C ILE A 148 8.91 4.89 13.20
N GLN A 149 7.90 4.36 12.50
CA GLN A 149 6.95 3.44 13.11
C GLN A 149 7.58 2.08 13.43
N GLN A 150 8.54 1.60 12.63
CA GLN A 150 9.34 0.41 12.95
C GLN A 150 10.15 0.62 14.24
N ASP A 151 10.80 1.78 14.37
CA ASP A 151 11.62 2.13 15.54
C ASP A 151 10.76 2.25 16.82
N HIS A 152 9.48 2.61 16.69
CA HIS A 152 8.49 2.59 17.77
C HIS A 152 7.84 1.21 18.00
N GLY A 153 8.36 0.14 17.39
CA GLY A 153 7.89 -1.24 17.60
C GLY A 153 6.57 -1.56 16.89
N ARG A 154 6.14 -0.75 15.92
CA ARG A 154 4.88 -0.92 15.19
C ARG A 154 5.04 -1.60 13.83
N GLY A 155 6.11 -2.37 13.64
CA GLY A 155 6.40 -3.08 12.37
C GLY A 155 5.26 -4.01 11.92
N ASP A 156 4.62 -4.69 12.87
CA ASP A 156 3.49 -5.62 12.63
C ASP A 156 2.11 -4.95 12.59
N HIS A 157 2.02 -3.65 12.90
CA HIS A 157 0.78 -2.90 12.77
C HIS A 157 0.46 -2.65 11.29
N ASP A 158 -0.81 -2.42 10.97
CA ASP A 158 -1.20 -1.96 9.63
C ASP A 158 -0.45 -0.67 9.28
N PHE A 159 -0.09 -0.50 8.01
CA PHE A 159 0.67 0.68 7.56
C PHE A 159 -0.04 2.03 7.85
N SER A 160 -1.34 2.01 8.19
CA SER A 160 -2.06 3.15 8.75
C SER A 160 -1.45 3.72 10.04
N ALA A 161 -0.53 3.00 10.69
CA ALA A 161 0.24 3.51 11.82
C ALA A 161 0.87 4.88 11.50
N ILE A 162 1.35 5.11 10.27
CA ILE A 162 1.91 6.43 9.88
C ILE A 162 0.87 7.56 9.88
N LEU A 163 -0.42 7.25 9.78
CA LEU A 163 -1.53 8.21 9.76
C LEU A 163 -2.05 8.48 11.18
N VAL A 164 -2.11 7.42 11.99
CA VAL A 164 -2.59 7.49 13.39
C VAL A 164 -1.53 8.14 14.28
N HIS A 165 -0.27 7.71 14.16
CA HIS A 165 0.89 8.21 14.92
C HIS A 165 1.68 9.25 14.12
N ARG A 166 0.99 10.03 13.27
CA ARG A 166 1.59 10.95 12.27
C ARG A 166 2.48 12.06 12.85
N SER A 167 2.30 12.39 14.12
CA SER A 167 3.02 13.45 14.81
C SER A 167 4.19 12.95 15.67
N GLU A 168 4.46 11.65 15.61
CA GLU A 168 5.60 10.99 16.27
C GLU A 168 6.79 10.84 15.33
#